data_AF-A0A925MMQ9-F1
#
_entry.id   AF-A0A925MMQ9-F1
#
_cell.length_a   1.000
_cell.length_b   1.000
_cell.length_c   1.000
_cell.angle_alpha   90.00
_cell.angle_beta   90.00
_cell.angle_gamma   90.00
#
_symmetry.space_group_name_H-M   'P 1'
#
loop_
_entity.id
_entity.type
_entity.pdbx_description
1 polymer ?
#
loop_
_entity_poly.entity_id
_entity_poly.type
_entity_poly.pdbx_seq_one_letter_code
_entity_poly.pdbx_strand_id
1 'polypeptide(L)' 'MRRTLLLLGAYHLLFAIWAICCPHNAFDLLGIPRPNHPTLWRVLGIIIGALGIALIIGAENPIRHWPIVLVLFIKS' A
#
# COMPACT_ATOMS: atom_id res chain seq x y z
N MET A 1 3.11 -14.51 -13.00
CA MET A 1 2.42 -14.20 -11.72
C MET A 1 3.38 -13.64 -10.65
N ARG A 2 4.47 -14.32 -10.28
CA ARG A 2 5.44 -13.83 -9.27
C ARG A 2 5.99 -12.42 -9.52
N ARG A 3 6.47 -12.10 -10.73
CA ARG A 3 7.00 -10.76 -11.08
C ARG A 3 5.94 -9.66 -10.97
N THR A 4 4.70 -9.95 -11.37
CA THR A 4 3.57 -9.01 -11.29
C THR A 4 3.24 -8.68 -9.85
N LEU A 5 3.22 -9.67 -8.95
CA LEU A 5 2.97 -9.45 -7.51
C LEU A 5 4.09 -8.67 -6.83
N LEU A 6 5.35 -8.92 -7.19
CA LEU A 6 6.49 -8.15 -6.69
C LEU A 6 6.43 -6.68 -7.13
N LEU A 7 6.12 -6.42 -8.42
CA LEU A 7 5.94 -5.07 -8.93
C LEU A 7 4.78 -4.35 -8.23
N LEU A 8 3.65 -5.04 -8.06
CA LEU A 8 2.48 -4.48 -7.39
C LEU A 8 2.80 -4.15 -5.93
N GLY A 9 3.44 -5.07 -5.20
CA GLY A 9 3.82 -4.85 -3.81
C GLY A 9 4.86 -3.74 -3.64
N ALA A 10 5.85 -3.67 -4.53
CA ALA A 10 6.84 -2.59 -4.55
C ALA A 10 6.18 -1.22 -4.81
N TYR A 11 5.21 -1.15 -5.73
CA TYR A 11 4.43 0.06 -5.97
C TYR A 11 3.68 0.54 -4.71
N HIS A 12 3.00 -0.39 -4.02
CA HIS A 12 2.30 -0.06 -2.77
C HIS A 12 3.26 0.39 -1.68
N LEU A 13 4.46 -0.19 -1.61
CA LEU A 13 5.49 0.20 -0.65
C LEU A 13 6.04 1.60 -0.92
N LEU A 14 6.34 1.91 -2.19
CA LEU A 14 6.80 3.24 -2.60
C LEU A 14 5.74 4.29 -2.31
N PHE A 15 4.48 3.99 -2.63
CA PHE A 15 3.36 4.87 -2.29
C PHE A 15 3.21 5.08 -0.78
N ALA A 16 3.31 4.01 0.01
CA ALA A 16 3.24 4.08 1.46
C ALA A 16 4.34 4.96 2.07
N ILE A 17 5.59 4.78 1.62
CA ILE A 17 6.73 5.60 2.05
C ILE A 17 6.48 7.07 1.71
N TRP A 18 6.05 7.35 0.48
CA TRP A 18 5.74 8.71 0.06
C TRP A 18 4.59 9.33 0.88
N ALA A 19 3.51 8.59 1.13
CA ALA A 19 2.37 9.04 1.92
C ALA A 19 2.73 9.30 3.41
N ILE A 20 3.62 8.51 3.99
CA ILE A 20 4.06 8.66 5.39
C ILE A 20 5.03 9.84 5.55
N CYS A 21 6.06 9.91 4.71
CA CYS A 21 7.13 10.90 4.78
C CYS A 21 6.66 12.28 4.30
N CYS A 22 5.83 12.33 3.26
CA CYS A 22 5.40 13.56 2.62
C CYS A 22 3.87 13.66 2.54
N PRO A 23 3.15 13.70 3.68
CA PRO A 23 1.69 13.62 3.68
C PRO A 23 1.02 14.81 3.01
N HIS A 24 1.62 16.01 3.04
CA HIS A 24 1.07 17.21 2.42
C HIS A 24 1.33 17.27 0.91
N ASN A 25 2.37 16.60 0.41
CA ASN A 25 2.75 16.66 -0.99
C ASN A 25 1.64 16.10 -1.90
N ALA A 26 0.93 15.06 -1.44
CA ALA A 26 -0.24 14.53 -2.15
C ALA A 26 -1.36 15.57 -2.30
N PHE A 27 -1.60 16.40 -1.29
CA PHE A 27 -2.64 17.43 -1.32
C PHE A 27 -2.21 18.64 -2.15
N ASP A 28 -0.94 19.02 -2.06
CA ASP A 28 -0.34 20.11 -2.85
C ASP A 28 -0.36 19.78 -4.35
N LEU A 29 -0.03 18.53 -4.73
CA LEU A 29 -0.10 18.04 -6.12
C LEU A 29 -1.52 18.04 -6.68
N LEU A 30 -2.50 17.71 -5.83
CA LEU A 30 -3.92 17.68 -6.20
C LEU A 30 -4.59 19.06 -6.15
N GLY A 31 -3.87 20.10 -5.70
CA GLY A 31 -4.42 21.46 -5.56
C GLY A 31 -5.54 21.58 -4.53
N ILE A 32 -5.59 20.65 -3.57
CA ILE A 32 -6.64 20.61 -2.54
C ILE A 32 -6.11 21.16 -1.20
N PRO A 33 -6.98 21.70 -0.33
CA PRO A 33 -6.58 22.19 0.98
C PRO A 33 -5.87 21.11 1.78
N ARG A 34 -4.75 21.49 2.42
CA ARG A 34 -4.00 20.60 3.30
C ARG A 34 -4.89 20.17 4.47
N PRO A 35 -4.89 18.87 4.84
CA PRO A 35 -5.66 18.40 5.96
C PRO A 35 -5.10 18.98 7.27
N ASN A 36 -5.97 19.42 8.17
CA ASN A 36 -5.57 19.86 9.51
C ASN A 36 -4.89 18.74 10.32
N HIS A 37 -5.21 17.48 10.00
CA HIS A 37 -4.65 16.29 10.64
C HIS A 37 -4.02 15.34 9.60
N PRO A 38 -2.74 15.53 9.23
CA PRO A 38 -2.06 14.65 8.27
C PRO A 38 -1.87 13.22 8.78
N THR A 39 -2.11 12.97 10.08
CA THR A 39 -2.07 11.65 10.70
C THR A 39 -2.98 10.65 10.01
N LEU A 40 -4.18 11.06 9.56
CA LEU A 40 -5.08 10.17 8.83
C LEU A 40 -4.46 9.66 7.52
N TRP A 41 -3.79 10.54 6.79
CA TRP A 41 -3.09 10.18 5.56
C TRP A 41 -1.88 9.28 5.83
N ARG A 42 -1.15 9.52 6.93
CA ARG A 42 -0.07 8.64 7.37
C ARG A 42 -0.56 7.24 7.75
N VAL A 43 -1.69 7.15 8.46
CA VAL A 43 -2.31 5.86 8.82
C VAL A 43 -2.73 5.10 7.56
N LEU A 44 -3.32 5.78 6.57
CA LEU A 44 -3.60 5.17 5.26
C LEU A 44 -2.31 4.64 4.61
N GLY A 45 -1.22 5.41 4.64
CA GLY A 45 0.09 4.97 4.17
C GLY A 45 0.58 3.69 4.87
N ILE A 46 0.39 3.57 6.19
CA ILE A 46 0.78 2.36 6.95
C ILE A 46 -0.06 1.15 6.50
N ILE A 47 -1.38 1.29 6.35
CA ILE A 47 -2.26 0.21 5.89
C ILE A 47 -1.86 -0.26 4.49
N ILE A 48 -1.61 0.69 3.58
CA ILE A 48 -1.18 0.39 2.21
C ILE A 48 0.21 -0.25 2.18
N GLY A 49 1.12 0.20 3.05
CA GLY A 49 2.46 -0.39 3.19
C GLY A 49 2.39 -1.83 3.67
N ALA A 50 1.55 -2.13 4.67
CA ALA A 50 1.31 -3.49 5.14
C ALA A 50 0.76 -4.40 4.04
N LEU A 51 -0.15 -3.90 3.19
CA LEU A 51 -0.65 -4.62 2.02
C LEU A 51 0.47 -4.88 0.99
N GLY A 52 1.33 -3.89 0.73
CA GLY A 52 2.48 -4.05 -0.16
C GLY A 52 3.46 -5.13 0.31
N ILE A 53 3.76 -5.16 1.61
CA ILE A 53 4.60 -6.19 2.23
C ILE A 53 3.95 -7.58 2.09
N ALA A 54 2.66 -7.68 2.38
CA ALA A 54 1.88 -8.91 2.23
C ALA A 54 1.95 -9.47 0.80
N LEU A 55 1.87 -8.61 -0.23
CA LEU A 55 1.98 -9.01 -1.64
C LEU A 55 3.38 -9.51 -1.99
N ILE A 56 4.44 -8.87 -1.47
CA ILE A 56 5.83 -9.28 -1.69
C ILE A 56 6.09 -10.65 -1.06
N ILE A 57 5.68 -10.85 0.20
CA ILE A 57 5.83 -12.11 0.93
C ILE A 57 4.99 -13.23 0.25
N GLY A 58 3.77 -12.91 -0.19
CA GLY A 58 2.91 -13.82 -0.94
C GLY A 58 3.47 -14.22 -2.31
N ALA A 59 4.31 -13.38 -2.93
CA ALA A 59 4.98 -13.69 -4.18
C ALA A 59 6.13 -14.71 -4.03
N GLU A 60 6.72 -14.82 -2.83
CA GLU A 60 7.76 -15.82 -2.52
C GLU A 60 7.19 -17.16 -2.09
N ASN A 61 6.04 -17.18 -1.40
CA ASN A 61 5.38 -18.41 -0.94
C ASN A 61 3.84 -18.35 -1.13
N PRO A 62 3.34 -18.49 -2.36
CA PRO A 62 1.90 -18.40 -2.66
C PRO A 62 1.04 -19.49 -1.98
N ILE A 63 1.65 -20.61 -1.56
CA ILE A 63 0.93 -21.77 -1.01
C ILE A 63 0.73 -21.69 0.52
N ARG A 64 1.55 -20.91 1.26
CA ARG A 64 1.52 -20.89 2.75
C ARG A 64 0.71 -19.74 3.36
N HIS A 65 0.36 -18.71 2.59
CA HIS A 65 -0.30 -17.47 3.08
C HIS A 65 -1.62 -17.17 2.37
N TRP A 66 -2.36 -18.22 2.01
CA TRP A 66 -3.65 -18.16 1.32
C TRP A 66 -4.71 -17.20 1.94
N PRO A 67 -4.78 -16.92 3.26
CA PRO A 67 -5.80 -16.00 3.79
C PRO A 67 -5.59 -14.54 3.36
N ILE A 68 -4.35 -14.12 3.14
CA ILE A 68 -4.00 -12.74 2.75
C ILE A 68 -4.31 -12.50 1.27
N VAL A 69 -4.08 -13.50 0.43
CA VAL A 69 -4.42 -13.46 -1.01
C VAL A 69 -5.94 -13.57 -1.20
N LEU A 70 -6.64 -14.38 -0.38
CA LEU A 70 -8.09 -14.52 -0.45
C LEU A 70 -8.85 -13.25 -0.06
N VAL A 71 -8.39 -12.49 0.94
CA VAL A 71 -9.05 -11.20 1.29
C VAL A 71 -9.02 -10.22 0.12
N LEU A 72 -8.00 -10.29 -0.74
CA LEU A 72 -7.92 -9.48 -1.95
C LEU A 72 -8.86 -9.99 -3.07
N PHE A 73 -9.08 -11.30 -3.16
CA PHE A 73 -9.95 -11.91 -4.19
C PHE A 73 -11.44 -11.95 -3.81
N ILE A 74 -11.81 -11.96 -2.53
CA ILE A 74 -13.21 -12.05 -2.07
C ILE A 74 -13.99 -10.72 -2.23
N LYS A 75 -13.32 -9.64 -2.67
CA LYS A 75 -13.98 -8.39 -3.06
C LYS A 75 -13.98 -8.20 -4.60
N SER A 76 -14.30 -9.27 -5.34
CA SER A 76 -14.63 -9.23 -6.77
C SER A 76 -15.97 -9.90 -7.06
#